data_AF-A0A0K1JVU9-F1
#
_entry.id   AF-A0A0K1JVU9-F1
#
_cell.length_a   1.000
_cell.length_b   1.000
_cell.length_c   1.000
_cell.angle_alpha   90.00
_cell.angle_beta   90.00
_cell.angle_gamma   90.00
#
_symmetry.space_group_name_H-M   'P 1'
#
loop_
_entity.id
_entity.type
_entity.pdbx_description
1 polymer ?
#
loop_
_entity_poly.entity_id
_entity_poly.type
_entity_poly.pdbx_seq_one_letter_code
_entity_poly.pdbx_strand_id
1 'polypeptide(L)'
;MKRMVVLFALANAGANAQVPVDGGSRNLLKEAQWAVGQVPAAKKALSASGTPDAARLACIRFINVLYGVQSEKIETVVLESTASSALVRASYPSQQCDLTLVRNAAANEYGWAIQLHKCQGKQ
;
A
#
# COMPACT_ATOMS: atom_id res chain seq x y z
N MET A 1 -54.44 -30.77 32.80
CA MET A 1 -53.62 -29.76 33.50
C MET A 1 -52.15 -30.13 33.41
N LYS A 2 -51.33 -29.35 32.70
CA LYS A 2 -49.95 -28.95 33.08
C LYS A 2 -49.30 -28.21 31.91
N ARG A 3 -48.90 -26.97 32.17
CA ARG A 3 -48.05 -26.15 31.30
C ARG A 3 -46.62 -26.69 31.38
N MET A 4 -45.90 -26.66 30.28
CA MET A 4 -44.45 -26.47 30.35
C MET A 4 -43.99 -25.70 29.11
N VAL A 5 -43.54 -24.47 29.36
CA VAL A 5 -42.83 -23.60 28.43
C VAL A 5 -41.34 -23.85 28.67
N VAL A 6 -40.58 -24.09 27.61
CA VAL A 6 -39.12 -23.96 27.62
C VAL A 6 -38.70 -23.23 26.35
N LEU A 7 -37.94 -22.16 26.54
CA LEU A 7 -37.38 -21.25 25.55
C LEU A 7 -35.93 -21.66 25.17
N PHE A 8 -35.38 -20.96 24.16
CA PHE A 8 -33.98 -20.88 23.69
C PHE A 8 -33.56 -21.91 22.61
N ALA A 9 -32.87 -21.56 21.52
CA ALA A 9 -32.19 -20.33 21.09
C ALA A 9 -32.11 -20.24 19.55
N LEU A 10 -32.05 -19.02 19.04
CA LEU A 10 -31.77 -18.68 17.64
C LEU A 10 -30.32 -19.00 17.26
N ALA A 11 -30.10 -19.50 16.05
CA ALA A 11 -28.91 -19.20 15.26
C ALA A 11 -29.20 -19.39 13.76
N ASN A 12 -29.75 -18.35 13.13
CA ASN A 12 -29.77 -18.21 11.68
C ASN A 12 -28.48 -17.51 11.27
N ALA A 13 -27.53 -18.25 10.69
CA ALA A 13 -26.31 -17.69 10.10
C ALA A 13 -26.24 -18.07 8.62
N GLY A 14 -27.27 -17.69 7.86
CA GLY A 14 -27.15 -17.52 6.42
C GLY A 14 -26.71 -16.09 6.14
N ALA A 15 -25.41 -15.87 5.94
CA ALA A 15 -24.88 -14.58 5.51
C ALA A 15 -24.28 -14.73 4.10
N ASN A 16 -25.14 -14.70 3.09
CA ASN A 16 -24.77 -14.16 1.78
C ASN A 16 -25.06 -12.66 1.85
N ALA A 17 -24.10 -11.87 2.34
CA ALA A 17 -24.20 -10.42 2.29
C ALA A 17 -23.66 -9.95 0.94
N GLN A 18 -24.58 -9.77 -0.01
CA GLN A 18 -24.37 -8.87 -1.15
C GLN A 18 -24.07 -7.47 -0.60
N VAL A 19 -22.95 -6.89 -1.04
CA VAL A 19 -22.58 -5.51 -0.71
C VAL A 19 -23.41 -4.56 -1.58
N PRO A 20 -24.24 -3.68 -1.02
CA PRO A 20 -24.80 -2.58 -1.78
C PRO A 20 -23.71 -1.53 -2.02
N VAL A 21 -23.49 -1.18 -3.29
CA VAL A 21 -22.70 -0.02 -3.68
C VAL A 21 -23.62 1.19 -3.69
N ASP A 22 -23.51 2.05 -2.67
CA ASP A 22 -24.16 3.36 -2.64
C ASP A 22 -23.09 4.46 -2.63
N GLY A 23 -23.26 5.41 -3.56
CA GLY A 23 -22.29 6.42 -3.89
C GLY A 23 -22.13 7.50 -2.83
N GLY A 24 -20.88 7.91 -2.62
CA GLY A 24 -20.56 9.05 -1.76
C GLY A 24 -19.10 9.43 -1.90
N SER A 25 -18.82 10.35 -2.82
CA SER A 25 -17.51 10.93 -3.16
C SER A 25 -16.83 11.67 -1.99
N ARG A 26 -16.46 10.96 -0.91
CA ARG A 26 -15.82 11.55 0.28
C ARG A 26 -14.70 10.72 0.89
N ASN A 27 -14.13 9.72 0.21
CA ASN A 27 -13.11 8.86 0.83
C ASN A 27 -11.98 8.36 -0.09
N LEU A 28 -11.53 9.14 -1.07
CA LEU A 28 -10.35 8.77 -1.86
C LEU A 28 -9.04 8.66 -1.04
N LEU A 29 -8.98 9.20 0.19
CA LEU A 29 -7.87 8.93 1.12
C LEU A 29 -7.99 7.59 1.86
N LYS A 30 -9.18 7.01 1.94
CA LYS A 30 -9.43 5.75 2.65
C LYS A 30 -9.36 4.55 1.71
N GLU A 31 -9.52 4.74 0.40
CA GLU A 31 -9.33 3.66 -0.58
C GLU A 31 -7.85 3.32 -0.83
N ALA A 32 -6.94 4.25 -0.58
CA ALA A 32 -5.51 3.95 -0.51
C ALA A 32 -5.16 3.09 0.72
N GLN A 33 -6.08 2.92 1.67
CA GLN A 33 -5.87 2.17 2.91
C GLN A 33 -6.13 0.66 2.76
N TRP A 34 -6.46 0.16 1.55
CA TRP A 34 -6.85 -1.24 1.30
C TRP A 34 -5.91 -2.03 0.38
N ALA A 35 -4.61 -1.75 0.42
CA ALA A 35 -3.63 -2.82 0.21
C ALA A 35 -3.13 -3.41 1.54
N VAL A 36 -3.77 -3.06 2.67
CA VAL A 36 -3.54 -3.68 3.99
C VAL A 36 -4.45 -4.91 4.13
N GLY A 37 -4.32 -5.85 3.18
CA GLY A 37 -4.89 -7.18 3.24
C GLY A 37 -3.81 -8.13 3.76
N GLN A 38 -4.06 -8.75 4.90
CA GLN A 38 -3.16 -9.65 5.63
C GLN A 38 -2.43 -10.66 4.72
N VAL A 39 -1.14 -10.44 4.47
CA VAL A 39 -0.25 -11.47 3.92
C VAL A 39 0.45 -12.15 5.09
N PRO A 40 0.22 -13.44 5.38
CA PRO A 40 0.91 -14.17 6.45
C PRO A 40 2.36 -14.54 6.07
N ALA A 41 3.14 -13.54 5.64
CA ALA A 41 4.57 -13.65 5.34
C ALA A 41 5.42 -12.53 6.00
N ALA A 42 4.80 -11.67 6.82
CA ALA A 42 5.43 -10.47 7.41
C ALA A 42 6.46 -10.73 8.53
N LYS A 43 6.94 -11.96 8.73
CA LYS A 43 8.00 -12.25 9.72
C LYS A 43 9.41 -12.39 9.12
N LYS A 44 9.56 -12.50 7.80
CA LYS A 44 10.89 -12.66 7.16
C LYS A 44 11.40 -11.42 6.42
N ALA A 45 10.56 -10.42 6.16
CA ALA A 45 10.92 -9.21 5.39
C ALA A 45 11.30 -7.99 6.26
N LEU A 46 11.15 -8.07 7.59
CA LEU A 46 11.47 -6.95 8.48
C LEU A 46 12.97 -6.61 8.54
N SER A 47 13.87 -7.53 8.19
CA SER A 47 15.31 -7.31 8.23
C SER A 47 15.85 -6.44 7.08
N ALA A 48 15.12 -6.29 5.97
CA ALA A 48 15.48 -5.42 4.86
C ALA A 48 14.71 -4.08 4.85
N SER A 49 13.70 -3.94 5.71
CA SER A 49 12.87 -2.75 5.81
C SER A 49 13.65 -1.51 6.27
N GLY A 50 13.41 -0.36 5.64
CA GLY A 50 14.12 0.88 5.99
C GLY A 50 15.56 0.98 5.46
N THR A 51 15.97 0.11 4.52
CA THR A 51 17.24 0.24 3.80
C THR A 51 17.08 1.12 2.54
N PRO A 52 18.18 1.69 1.98
CA PRO A 52 18.13 2.40 0.70
C PRO A 52 17.59 1.53 -0.44
N ASP A 53 17.92 0.24 -0.44
CA ASP A 53 17.43 -0.72 -1.44
C ASP A 53 15.91 -0.96 -1.30
N ALA A 54 15.41 -1.08 -0.07
CA ALA A 54 13.97 -1.13 0.17
C ALA A 54 13.26 0.17 -0.24
N ALA A 55 13.90 1.34 -0.09
CA ALA A 55 13.35 2.61 -0.57
C ALA A 55 13.24 2.62 -2.11
N ARG A 56 14.27 2.09 -2.78
CA ARG A 56 14.29 1.88 -4.23
C ARG A 56 13.14 0.98 -4.69
N LEU A 57 12.97 -0.18 -4.06
CA LEU A 57 11.90 -1.13 -4.39
C LEU A 57 10.50 -0.54 -4.15
N ALA A 58 10.32 0.21 -3.05
CA ALA A 58 9.08 0.94 -2.79
C ALA A 58 8.76 1.96 -3.89
N CYS A 59 9.77 2.65 -4.42
CA CYS A 59 9.61 3.58 -5.54
C CYS A 59 9.20 2.87 -6.84
N ILE A 60 9.87 1.76 -7.17
CA ILE A 60 9.53 0.97 -8.37
C ILE A 60 8.09 0.50 -8.29
N ARG A 61 7.69 -0.05 -7.13
CA ARG A 61 6.31 -0.50 -6.89
C ARG A 61 5.31 0.65 -7.02
N PHE A 62 5.63 1.80 -6.44
CA PHE A 62 4.78 3.00 -6.51
C PHE A 62 4.57 3.48 -7.95
N ILE A 63 5.64 3.64 -8.74
CA ILE A 63 5.55 4.07 -10.14
C ILE A 63 4.83 3.02 -11.00
N ASN A 64 5.06 1.73 -10.75
CA ASN A 64 4.35 0.66 -11.45
C ASN A 64 2.84 0.72 -11.22
N VAL A 65 2.41 0.92 -9.96
CA VAL A 65 0.98 1.02 -9.61
C VAL A 65 0.37 2.32 -10.12
N LEU A 66 1.06 3.45 -9.97
CA LEU A 66 0.49 4.77 -10.29
C LEU A 66 0.45 5.05 -11.79
N TYR A 67 1.47 4.60 -12.53
CA TYR A 67 1.64 4.93 -13.95
C TYR A 67 1.54 3.73 -14.89
N GLY A 68 1.34 2.51 -14.36
CA GLY A 68 1.27 1.30 -15.18
C GLY A 68 2.58 0.94 -15.89
N VAL A 69 3.70 1.54 -15.48
CA VAL A 69 5.02 1.29 -16.09
C VAL A 69 5.57 -0.02 -15.56
N GLN A 70 5.97 -0.94 -16.44
CA GLN A 70 6.57 -2.21 -16.05
C GLN A 70 7.88 -1.97 -15.27
N SER A 71 8.10 -2.72 -14.18
CA SER A 71 9.24 -2.52 -13.28
C SER A 71 10.61 -2.56 -13.96
N GLU A 72 10.76 -3.38 -15.01
CA GLU A 72 11.96 -3.49 -15.84
C GLU A 72 12.29 -2.22 -16.63
N LYS A 73 11.31 -1.33 -16.86
CA LYS A 73 11.48 -0.05 -17.57
C LYS A 73 11.67 1.12 -16.62
N ILE A 74 11.73 0.86 -15.31
CA ILE A 74 11.89 1.88 -14.28
C ILE A 74 13.33 1.79 -13.76
N GLU A 75 14.13 2.77 -14.14
CA GLU A 75 15.45 2.99 -13.55
C GLU A 75 15.30 3.81 -12.28
N THR A 76 16.04 3.48 -11.24
CA THR A 76 15.96 4.18 -9.95
C THR A 76 17.32 4.39 -9.35
N VAL A 77 17.58 5.61 -8.88
CA VAL A 77 18.82 6.00 -8.20
C VAL A 77 18.45 6.62 -6.86
N VAL A 78 19.04 6.11 -5.79
CA VAL A 78 18.93 6.74 -4.46
C VAL A 78 19.90 7.93 -4.45
N LEU A 79 19.35 9.15 -4.39
CA LEU A 79 20.15 10.37 -4.35
C LEU A 79 20.64 10.67 -2.94
N GLU A 80 19.74 10.50 -1.96
CA GLU A 80 20.04 10.71 -0.55
C GLU A 80 19.32 9.65 0.29
N SER A 81 19.95 9.19 1.36
CA SER A 81 19.31 8.29 2.31
C SER A 81 19.83 8.57 3.71
N THR A 82 18.88 8.71 4.63
CA THR A 82 19.11 8.88 6.07
C THR A 82 18.38 7.77 6.82
N ALA A 83 18.45 7.76 8.15
CA ALA A 83 17.76 6.79 8.98
C ALA A 83 16.21 6.89 8.93
N SER A 84 15.67 8.04 8.51
CA SER A 84 14.24 8.36 8.57
C SER A 84 13.63 8.83 7.24
N SER A 85 14.46 9.25 6.29
CA SER A 85 14.03 9.76 4.99
C SER A 85 14.97 9.32 3.87
N ALA A 86 14.45 9.14 2.66
CA ALA A 86 15.22 8.88 1.46
C ALA A 86 14.69 9.72 0.30
N LEU A 87 15.59 10.17 -0.58
CA LEU A 87 15.26 10.78 -1.86
C LEU A 87 15.67 9.82 -2.97
N VAL A 88 14.71 9.36 -3.76
CA VAL A 88 14.93 8.42 -4.85
C VAL A 88 14.44 9.05 -6.14
N ARG A 89 15.29 9.07 -7.15
CA ARG A 89 14.94 9.47 -8.50
C ARG A 89 14.57 8.23 -9.29
N ALA A 90 13.33 8.16 -9.73
CA ALA A 90 12.84 7.16 -10.68
C ALA A 90 12.81 7.75 -12.09
N SER A 91 13.15 6.94 -13.09
CA SER A 91 13.22 7.34 -14.48
C SER A 91 12.60 6.26 -15.35
N TYR A 92 11.74 6.66 -16.28
CA TYR A 92 11.11 5.77 -17.24
C TYR A 92 10.91 6.54 -18.57
N PRO A 93 10.57 5.88 -19.69
CA PRO A 93 10.76 6.45 -21.02
C PRO A 93 10.14 7.84 -21.25
N SER A 94 9.03 8.17 -20.60
CA SER A 94 8.34 9.45 -20.77
C SER A 94 8.68 10.49 -19.70
N GLN A 95 9.15 10.09 -18.52
CA GLN A 95 9.27 10.99 -17.37
C GLN A 95 10.39 10.61 -16.41
N GLN A 96 10.79 11.58 -15.61
CA GLN A 96 11.64 11.41 -14.44
C GLN A 96 10.90 11.94 -13.22
N CYS A 97 10.89 11.17 -12.14
CA CYS A 97 10.20 11.52 -10.91
C CYS A 97 11.17 11.50 -9.72
N ASP A 98 11.18 12.57 -8.94
CA ASP A 98 11.85 12.63 -7.65
C ASP A 98 10.84 12.30 -6.55
N LEU A 99 11.13 11.24 -5.81
CA LEU A 99 10.30 10.69 -4.74
C LEU A 99 11.01 10.89 -3.41
N THR A 100 10.38 11.61 -2.49
CA THR A 100 10.81 11.67 -1.10
C THR A 100 10.02 10.65 -0.30
N LEU A 101 10.72 9.74 0.36
CA LEU A 101 10.17 8.67 1.18
C LEU A 101 10.49 8.93 2.64
N VAL A 102 9.56 8.58 3.51
CA VAL A 102 9.74 8.57 4.96
C VAL A 102 9.59 7.15 5.49
N ARG A 103 10.40 6.79 6.48
CA ARG A 103 10.38 5.45 7.06
C ARG A 103 9.05 5.24 7.78
N ASN A 104 8.33 4.20 7.40
CA ASN A 104 7.08 3.79 8.03
C ASN A 104 6.89 2.28 7.85
N ALA A 105 7.16 1.52 8.92
CA ALA A 105 7.08 0.06 8.91
C ALA A 105 5.66 -0.48 8.63
N ALA A 106 4.62 0.35 8.78
CA ALA A 106 3.24 -0.02 8.51
C ALA A 106 2.76 0.35 7.10
N ALA A 107 3.59 1.03 6.28
CA ALA A 107 3.17 1.51 4.96
C ALA A 107 3.08 0.40 3.90
N ASN A 108 4.11 -0.43 3.82
CA ASN A 108 4.21 -1.56 2.88
C ASN A 108 5.29 -2.54 3.35
N GLU A 109 5.47 -3.63 2.60
CA GLU A 109 6.49 -4.67 2.86
C GLU A 109 7.93 -4.13 2.91
N TYR A 110 8.20 -2.95 2.33
CA TYR A 110 9.51 -2.31 2.30
C TYR A 110 9.75 -1.32 3.46
N GLY A 111 8.69 -0.96 4.21
CA GLY A 111 8.77 -0.06 5.35
C GLY A 111 9.00 1.42 4.99
N TRP A 112 8.57 1.85 3.81
CA TRP A 112 8.72 3.22 3.32
C TRP A 112 7.38 3.78 2.81
N ALA A 113 7.02 4.98 3.23
CA ALA A 113 5.88 5.73 2.71
C ALA A 113 6.36 6.86 1.79
N ILE A 114 5.68 7.07 0.66
CA ILE A 114 5.95 8.23 -0.20
C ILE A 114 5.37 9.48 0.48
N GLN A 115 6.22 10.45 0.78
CA GLN A 115 5.83 11.75 1.33
C GLN A 115 5.61 12.77 0.21
N LEU A 116 6.50 12.79 -0.78
CA LEU A 116 6.45 13.74 -1.89
C LEU A 116 6.79 13.02 -3.20
N HIS A 117 6.13 13.43 -4.26
CA HIS A 117 6.30 12.88 -5.59
C HIS A 117 6.21 14.01 -6.62
N LYS A 118 7.30 14.25 -7.35
CA LYS A 118 7.39 15.29 -8.37
C LYS A 118 7.92 14.70 -9.66
N CYS A 119 7.11 14.69 -10.71
CA CYS A 119 7.52 14.23 -12.04
C CYS A 119 7.69 15.39 -13.01
N GLN A 120 8.63 15.20 -13.94
CA GLN A 120 8.88 16.09 -15.07
C GLN A 120 9.08 15.25 -16.34
N GLY A 121 8.68 15.81 -17.48
CA GLY A 121 8.94 15.17 -18.78
C GLY A 121 10.45 15.08 -19.03
N LYS A 122 10.92 13.94 -19.53
CA LYS A 122 12.29 13.82 -20.04
C LYS A 122 12.35 14.52 -21.40
N GLN A 123 13.06 15.64 -21.48
CA GLN A 123 13.44 16.27 -22.75
C GLN A 123 14.63 15.55 -23.37
#